data_AF-A0A1W9RXR3-F1
#
_entry.id   AF-A0A1W9RXR3-F1
#
_cell.length_a   1.000
_cell.length_b   1.000
_cell.length_c   1.000
_cell.angle_alpha   90.00
_cell.angle_beta   90.00
_cell.angle_gamma   90.00
#
_symmetry.space_group_name_H-M   'P 1'
#
loop_
_entity.id
_entity.type
_entity.pdbx_description
1 polymer ?
#
loop_
_entity_poly.entity_id
_entity_poly.type
_entity_poly.pdbx_seq_one_letter_code
_entity_poly.pdbx_strand_id
1 'polypeptide(L)'
;MDIIIYREEQFQIDEILKNFLKNSGSKTVLLITPSGFTISRQGNIPGVNIESLAVLSAGTFASTREIARLIGEEEFTVLFHQGKRYNIHFSLIVKDVIFVAIFENTTTIGMVRLFARETAKSLEKILFEIKRRKRIPMSGGAVEPENVKRDIFKEEKGDK
;
A
#
# COMPACT_ATOMS: atom_id res chain seq x y z
N MET A 1 -0.38 -8.59 -2.37
CA MET A 1 -1.62 -8.17 -3.05
C MET A 1 -1.24 -7.20 -4.14
N ASP A 2 -1.32 -7.59 -5.41
CA ASP A 2 -0.91 -6.71 -6.51
C ASP A 2 -1.97 -5.65 -6.78
N ILE A 3 -1.74 -4.43 -6.33
CA ILE A 3 -2.63 -3.29 -6.61
C ILE A 3 -2.20 -2.71 -7.95
N ILE A 4 -3.12 -2.65 -8.92
CA ILE A 4 -2.90 -1.93 -10.17
C ILE A 4 -3.40 -0.50 -9.96
N ILE A 5 -2.50 0.46 -10.11
CA ILE A 5 -2.78 1.89 -9.94
C ILE A 5 -2.57 2.55 -11.30
N TYR A 6 -3.61 3.15 -11.84
CA TYR A 6 -3.55 3.91 -13.09
C TYR A 6 -3.06 5.33 -12.84
N ARG A 7 -2.73 6.02 -13.93
CA ARG A 7 -2.14 7.36 -13.88
C ARG A 7 -3.01 8.37 -13.14
N GLU A 8 -4.32 8.33 -13.34
CA GLU A 8 -5.27 9.25 -12.72
C GLU A 8 -5.31 9.06 -11.20
N GLU A 9 -5.34 7.81 -10.71
CA GLU A 9 -5.28 7.53 -9.27
C GLU A 9 -3.93 7.90 -8.68
N GLN A 10 -2.84 7.60 -9.40
CA GLN A 10 -1.51 7.97 -8.95
C GLN A 10 -1.41 9.49 -8.75
N PHE A 11 -1.92 10.27 -9.70
CA PHE A 11 -1.96 11.73 -9.60
C PHE A 11 -2.78 12.19 -8.38
N GLN A 12 -3.96 11.62 -8.15
CA GLN A 12 -4.80 11.96 -6.99
C GLN A 12 -4.10 11.62 -5.65
N ILE A 13 -3.47 10.44 -5.57
CA ILE A 13 -2.71 10.01 -4.41
C ILE A 13 -1.56 10.98 -4.15
N ASP A 14 -0.80 11.34 -5.18
CA ASP A 14 0.34 12.24 -5.08
C ASP A 14 -0.08 13.63 -4.56
N GLU A 15 -1.18 14.18 -5.06
CA GLU A 15 -1.71 15.48 -4.58
C GLU A 15 -2.16 15.41 -3.11
N ILE A 16 -2.81 14.32 -2.71
CA ILE A 16 -3.19 14.10 -1.30
C ILE A 16 -1.94 14.03 -0.40
N LEU A 17 -0.89 13.34 -0.83
CA LEU A 17 0.36 13.22 -0.08
C LEU A 17 1.14 14.54 -0.03
N LYS A 18 1.15 15.33 -1.10
CA LYS A 18 1.76 16.68 -1.09
C LYS A 18 1.04 17.60 -0.11
N ASN A 19 -0.29 17.55 -0.07
CA ASN A 19 -1.08 18.31 0.90
C ASN A 19 -0.78 17.87 2.34
N PHE A 20 -0.62 16.57 2.58
CA PHE A 20 -0.17 16.07 3.88
C PHE A 20 1.18 16.66 4.30
N LEU A 21 2.19 16.69 3.42
CA LEU A 21 3.50 17.25 3.75
C LEU A 21 3.40 18.73 4.11
N LYS A 22 2.67 19.50 3.30
CA LYS A 22 2.45 20.93 3.51
C LYS A 22 1.81 21.21 4.87
N ASN A 23 0.78 20.45 5.22
CA ASN A 23 -0.01 20.71 6.42
C ASN A 23 0.66 20.17 7.70
N SER A 24 1.33 19.01 7.60
CA SER A 24 1.93 18.35 8.77
C SER A 24 3.33 18.86 9.12
N GLY A 25 4.04 19.49 8.20
CA GLY A 25 5.47 19.82 8.38
C GLY A 25 6.41 18.62 8.21
N SER A 26 5.89 17.47 7.80
CA SER A 26 6.69 16.27 7.54
C SER A 26 7.66 16.48 6.37
N LYS A 27 8.81 15.80 6.41
CA LYS A 27 9.83 15.84 5.35
C LYS A 27 9.57 14.84 4.23
N THR A 28 9.00 13.70 4.59
CA THR A 28 8.74 12.61 3.64
C THR A 28 7.52 11.84 4.07
N VAL A 29 6.74 11.38 3.09
CA VAL A 29 5.61 10.48 3.29
C VAL A 29 5.65 9.38 2.25
N LEU A 30 5.38 8.15 2.68
CA LEU A 30 5.32 6.96 1.85
C LEU A 30 3.98 6.26 2.05
N LEU A 31 3.43 5.75 0.96
CA LEU A 31 2.44 4.69 0.98
C LEU A 31 3.13 3.42 0.52
N ILE A 32 3.09 2.38 1.36
CA ILE A 32 3.74 1.11 1.06
C ILE A 32 2.76 -0.03 1.26
N THR A 33 2.96 -1.13 0.53
CA THR A 33 2.27 -2.39 0.80
C THR A 33 2.91 -3.09 2.01
N PRO A 34 2.21 -4.04 2.66
CA PRO A 34 2.79 -4.92 3.67
C PRO A 34 3.97 -5.78 3.18
N SER A 35 4.21 -5.86 1.86
CA SER A 35 5.39 -6.52 1.29
C SER A 35 6.59 -5.57 1.12
N GLY A 36 6.47 -4.30 1.51
CA GLY A 36 7.53 -3.30 1.41
C GLY A 36 7.62 -2.61 0.04
N PHE A 37 6.65 -2.82 -0.86
CA PHE A 37 6.62 -2.12 -2.14
C PHE A 37 6.03 -0.72 -1.98
N THR A 38 6.70 0.29 -2.52
CA THR A 38 6.24 1.67 -2.47
C THR A 38 5.17 1.93 -3.53
N ILE A 39 3.96 2.24 -3.08
CA ILE A 39 2.82 2.68 -3.91
C ILE A 39 3.05 4.12 -4.39
N SER A 40 3.33 5.03 -3.45
CA SER A 40 3.61 6.43 -3.74
C SER A 40 4.51 7.01 -2.67
N ARG A 41 5.25 8.06 -3.02
CA ARG A 41 6.10 8.82 -2.11
C ARG A 41 6.07 10.30 -2.46
N GLN A 42 6.16 11.14 -1.45
CA GLN A 42 6.39 12.57 -1.62
C GLN A 42 7.45 13.05 -0.61
N GLY A 43 8.17 14.10 -0.97
CA GLY A 43 9.26 14.65 -0.17
C GLY A 43 10.53 13.79 -0.23
N ASN A 44 11.55 14.19 0.52
CA ASN A 44 12.82 13.47 0.56
C ASN A 44 13.61 13.76 1.85
N ILE A 45 14.48 12.84 2.23
CA ILE A 45 15.53 13.05 3.22
C ILE A 45 16.86 12.75 2.54
N PRO A 46 17.78 13.74 2.42
CA PRO A 46 19.07 13.52 1.79
C PRO A 46 19.83 12.33 2.40
N GLY A 47 20.34 11.45 1.54
CA GLY A 47 21.14 10.29 1.93
C GLY A 47 20.34 9.09 2.45
N VAL A 48 19.01 9.15 2.48
CA VAL A 48 18.17 8.01 2.91
C VAL A 48 17.72 7.21 1.68
N ASN A 49 17.99 5.90 1.71
CA ASN A 49 17.45 4.96 0.74
C ASN A 49 15.97 4.66 1.08
N ILE A 50 15.06 5.20 0.29
CA ILE A 50 13.62 5.13 0.53
C ILE A 50 13.09 3.71 0.34
N GLU A 51 13.65 2.96 -0.61
CA GLU A 51 13.26 1.58 -0.90
C GLU A 51 13.61 0.66 0.27
N SER A 52 14.81 0.84 0.86
CA SER A 52 15.22 0.12 2.08
C SER A 52 14.34 0.49 3.27
N LEU A 53 14.02 1.77 3.42
CA LEU A 53 13.11 2.25 4.46
C LEU A 53 11.72 1.63 4.33
N ALA A 54 11.17 1.52 3.11
CA ALA A 54 9.87 0.89 2.86
C ALA A 54 9.86 -0.59 3.29
N VAL A 55 10.87 -1.36 2.88
CA VAL A 55 11.00 -2.78 3.26
C VAL A 55 11.14 -2.95 4.77
N LEU A 56 12.00 -2.15 5.42
CA LEU A 56 12.18 -2.19 6.87
C LEU A 56 10.91 -1.76 7.63
N SER A 57 10.19 -0.78 7.10
CA SER A 57 8.91 -0.32 7.66
C SER A 57 7.85 -1.43 7.62
N ALA A 58 7.74 -2.13 6.49
CA ALA A 58 6.85 -3.27 6.35
C ALA A 58 7.23 -4.42 7.30
N GLY A 59 8.51 -4.74 7.42
CA GLY A 59 9.01 -5.76 8.36
C GLY A 59 8.77 -5.39 9.82
N THR A 60 8.91 -4.11 10.18
CA THR A 60 8.58 -3.58 11.50
C THR A 60 7.10 -3.78 11.79
N PHE A 61 6.24 -3.39 10.86
CA PHE A 61 4.79 -3.52 11.01
C PHE A 61 4.37 -5.00 11.19
N ALA A 62 4.90 -5.91 10.36
CA ALA A 62 4.66 -7.35 10.47
C ALA A 62 5.10 -7.90 11.85
N SER A 63 6.26 -7.49 12.34
CA SER A 63 6.76 -7.91 13.65
C SER A 63 5.88 -7.40 14.79
N THR A 64 5.46 -6.13 14.72
CA THR A 64 4.58 -5.56 15.75
C THR A 64 3.17 -6.15 15.75
N ARG A 65 2.71 -6.72 14.64
CA ARG A 65 1.44 -7.48 14.59
C ARG A 65 1.52 -8.76 15.42
N GLU A 66 2.65 -9.47 15.41
CA GLU A 66 2.83 -10.63 16.30
C GLU A 66 2.86 -10.21 17.77
N ILE A 67 3.47 -9.06 18.09
CA ILE A 67 3.42 -8.50 19.45
C ILE A 67 1.97 -8.21 19.87
N ALA A 68 1.18 -7.56 19.00
CA ALA A 68 -0.23 -7.29 19.25
C ALA A 68 -1.00 -8.58 19.56
N ARG A 69 -0.81 -9.61 18.75
CA ARG A 69 -1.45 -10.93 18.94
C ARG A 69 -1.08 -11.57 20.28
N LEU A 70 0.18 -11.47 20.70
CA LEU A 70 0.63 -12.02 21.99
C LEU A 70 -0.05 -11.36 23.20
N ILE A 71 -0.47 -10.10 23.07
CA ILE A 71 -1.14 -9.35 24.15
C ILE A 71 -2.67 -9.29 23.99
N GLY A 72 -3.24 -10.01 23.02
CA GLY A 72 -4.68 -10.11 22.80
C GLY A 72 -5.28 -9.03 21.89
N GLU A 73 -4.45 -8.22 21.22
CA GLU A 73 -4.87 -7.25 20.21
C GLU A 73 -4.87 -7.87 18.80
N GLU A 74 -5.76 -7.43 17.90
CA GLU A 74 -5.73 -7.88 16.49
C GLU A 74 -4.48 -7.32 15.77
N GLU A 75 -4.26 -6.00 15.90
CA GLU A 75 -3.09 -5.32 15.37
C GLU A 75 -2.93 -3.91 15.96
N PHE A 76 -1.71 -3.40 16.01
CA PHE A 76 -1.49 -1.98 16.25
C PHE A 76 -1.77 -1.19 14.96
N THR A 77 -2.74 -0.28 15.02
CA THR A 77 -3.13 0.56 13.86
C THR A 77 -2.25 1.79 13.70
N VAL A 78 -1.51 2.17 14.75
CA VAL A 78 -0.61 3.31 14.77
C VAL A 78 0.67 2.94 15.52
N LEU A 79 1.83 3.24 14.92
CA LEU A 79 3.13 3.13 15.57
C LEU A 79 3.86 4.48 15.52
N PHE A 80 4.75 4.69 16.47
CA PHE A 80 5.59 5.87 16.53
C PHE A 80 7.00 5.49 16.98
N HIS A 81 8.00 5.94 16.22
CA HIS A 81 9.40 5.74 16.55
C HIS A 81 10.05 7.11 16.74
N GLN A 82 10.54 7.37 17.94
CA GLN A 82 11.19 8.62 18.28
C GLN A 82 12.70 8.51 18.09
N GLY A 83 13.27 9.41 17.32
CA GLY A 83 14.72 9.55 17.17
C GLY A 83 15.21 10.88 17.75
N LYS A 84 16.54 11.07 17.74
CA LYS A 84 17.16 12.33 18.19
C LYS A 84 16.85 13.50 17.25
N ARG A 85 16.80 13.22 15.94
CA ARG A 85 16.58 14.22 14.88
C ARG A 85 15.28 13.99 14.14
N TYR A 86 15.06 12.75 13.70
CA TYR A 86 13.89 12.35 12.94
C TYR A 86 13.01 11.42 13.75
N ASN A 87 11.71 11.57 13.57
CA ASN A 87 10.70 10.69 14.09
C ASN A 87 9.93 10.06 12.94
N ILE A 88 9.37 8.87 13.18
CA ILE A 88 8.59 8.14 12.18
C ILE A 88 7.20 7.84 12.76
N HIS A 89 6.16 8.23 12.03
CA HIS A 89 4.79 7.84 12.28
C HIS A 89 4.36 6.79 11.26
N PHE A 90 3.77 5.70 11.76
CA PHE A 90 3.16 4.67 10.94
C PHE A 90 1.67 4.63 11.23
N SER A 91 0.85 4.47 10.20
CA SER A 91 -0.56 4.12 10.35
C SER A 91 -1.02 3.18 9.25
N LEU A 92 -2.00 2.33 9.55
CA LEU A 92 -2.60 1.42 8.59
C LEU A 92 -3.81 2.08 7.90
N ILE A 93 -3.92 1.91 6.58
CA ILE A 93 -5.02 2.39 5.75
C ILE A 93 -5.65 1.17 5.06
N VAL A 94 -6.95 0.94 5.29
CA VAL A 94 -7.74 -0.19 4.72
C VAL A 94 -7.08 -1.59 4.85
N LYS A 95 -6.37 -1.86 5.95
CA LYS A 95 -5.64 -3.11 6.28
C LYS A 95 -4.49 -3.54 5.34
N ASP A 96 -4.36 -2.91 4.17
CA ASP A 96 -3.47 -3.37 3.10
C ASP A 96 -2.47 -2.30 2.62
N VAL A 97 -2.47 -1.12 3.24
CA VAL A 97 -1.55 -0.02 2.93
C VAL A 97 -1.02 0.56 4.22
N ILE A 98 0.30 0.67 4.34
CA ILE A 98 0.98 1.31 5.45
C ILE A 98 1.35 2.73 5.02
N PHE A 99 0.93 3.71 5.80
CA PHE A 99 1.33 5.10 5.68
C PHE A 99 2.52 5.35 6.59
N VAL A 100 3.61 5.88 6.04
CA VAL A 100 4.83 6.20 6.77
C VAL A 100 5.13 7.67 6.59
N ALA A 101 5.17 8.43 7.68
CA ALA A 101 5.58 9.84 7.66
C ALA A 101 6.84 10.05 8.50
N ILE A 102 7.81 10.77 7.95
CA ILE A 102 9.05 11.13 8.63
C ILE A 102 9.11 12.64 8.80
N PHE A 103 9.40 13.06 10.03
CA PHE A 103 9.41 14.47 10.41
C PHE A 103 10.54 14.77 11.40
N GLU A 104 10.99 16.02 11.43
CA GLU A 104 12.00 16.47 12.39
C GLU A 104 11.38 16.76 13.76
N ASN A 105 12.22 16.83 14.79
CA ASN A 105 11.83 17.19 16.16
C ASN A 105 11.20 18.60 16.30
N THR A 106 11.32 19.45 15.29
CA THR A 106 10.61 20.74 15.20
C THR A 106 9.12 20.61 14.89
N THR A 107 8.69 19.42 14.44
CA THR A 107 7.29 19.11 14.14
C THR A 107 6.69 18.25 15.26
N THR A 108 5.51 18.63 15.73
CA THR A 108 4.85 17.89 16.81
C THR A 108 4.11 16.66 16.28
N ILE A 109 4.19 15.56 17.04
CA ILE A 109 3.48 14.32 16.71
C ILE A 109 1.95 14.52 16.61
N GLY A 110 1.39 15.45 17.38
CA GLY A 110 -0.04 15.76 17.35
C GLY A 110 -0.50 16.27 15.98
N MET A 111 0.26 17.19 15.37
CA MET A 111 -0.03 17.69 14.02
C MET A 111 0.09 16.59 12.98
N VAL A 112 1.15 15.79 13.05
CA VAL A 112 1.36 14.67 12.11
C VAL A 112 0.21 13.68 12.20
N ARG A 113 -0.22 13.29 13.41
CA ARG A 113 -1.34 12.35 13.61
C ARG A 113 -2.67 12.93 13.12
N LEU A 114 -2.93 14.21 13.37
CA LEU A 114 -4.15 14.88 12.90
C LEU A 114 -4.26 14.79 11.38
N PHE A 115 -3.23 15.25 10.68
CA PHE A 115 -3.24 15.25 9.22
C PHE A 115 -3.13 13.85 8.63
N ALA A 116 -2.38 12.93 9.24
CA ALA A 116 -2.33 11.54 8.77
C ALA A 116 -3.72 10.89 8.79
N ARG A 117 -4.54 11.17 9.81
CA ARG A 117 -5.91 10.67 9.90
C ARG A 117 -6.82 11.27 8.82
N GLU A 118 -6.69 12.56 8.50
CA GLU A 118 -7.45 13.21 7.43
C GLU A 118 -7.04 12.72 6.04
N THR A 119 -5.74 12.56 5.84
CA THR A 119 -5.13 11.99 4.64
C THR A 119 -5.60 10.55 4.43
N ALA A 120 -5.60 9.72 5.49
CA ALA A 120 -6.07 8.35 5.43
C ALA A 120 -7.53 8.25 4.93
N LYS A 121 -8.43 9.09 5.44
CA LYS A 121 -9.84 9.14 4.97
C LYS A 121 -9.96 9.50 3.48
N SER A 122 -9.09 10.38 3.00
CA SER A 122 -9.07 10.77 1.58
C SER A 122 -8.56 9.62 0.70
N LEU A 123 -7.49 8.95 1.15
CA LEU A 123 -6.89 7.80 0.46
C LEU A 123 -7.82 6.59 0.46
N GLU A 124 -8.55 6.34 1.55
CA GLU A 124 -9.49 5.22 1.67
C GLU A 124 -10.50 5.19 0.52
N LYS A 125 -11.02 6.35 0.11
CA LYS A 125 -11.97 6.45 -1.02
C LYS A 125 -11.34 5.95 -2.32
N ILE A 126 -10.14 6.43 -2.64
CA ILE A 126 -9.42 6.06 -3.87
C ILE A 126 -9.02 4.58 -3.82
N LEU A 127 -8.44 4.14 -2.70
CA LEU A 127 -8.02 2.75 -2.51
C LEU A 127 -9.19 1.77 -2.56
N PHE A 128 -10.37 2.16 -2.07
CA PHE A 128 -11.57 1.35 -2.19
C PHE A 128 -12.01 1.18 -3.65
N GLU A 129 -12.03 2.26 -4.44
CA GLU A 129 -12.35 2.20 -5.87
C GLU A 129 -11.36 1.32 -6.65
N ILE A 130 -10.06 1.45 -6.34
CA ILE A 130 -9.02 0.58 -6.92
C ILE A 130 -9.29 -0.90 -6.57
N LYS A 131 -9.57 -1.21 -5.30
CA LYS A 131 -9.88 -2.58 -4.87
C LYS A 131 -11.16 -3.12 -5.50
N ARG A 132 -12.19 -2.29 -5.68
CA ARG A 132 -13.46 -2.70 -6.30
C ARG A 132 -13.26 -3.14 -7.74
N ARG A 133 -12.47 -2.40 -8.53
CA ARG A 133 -12.15 -2.79 -9.91
C ARG A 133 -11.41 -4.12 -10.00
N LYS A 134 -10.51 -4.41 -9.05
CA LYS A 134 -9.82 -5.71 -8.99
C LYS A 134 -10.77 -6.89 -8.67
N ARG A 135 -11.88 -6.61 -7.98
CA ARG A 135 -12.92 -7.61 -7.62
C ARG A 135 -13.99 -7.79 -8.68
N ILE A 136 -14.12 -6.88 -9.63
CA ILE A 136 -14.96 -7.05 -10.80
C ILE A 136 -14.09 -7.81 -11.83
N PRO A 137 -14.22 -9.14 -12.00
CA PRO A 137 -13.67 -9.76 -13.19
C PRO A 137 -14.26 -9.00 -14.39
N MET A 138 -13.46 -8.74 -15.41
CA MET A 138 -13.96 -8.24 -16.69
C MET A 138 -14.92 -9.28 -17.30
N SER A 139 -16.16 -9.33 -16.83
CA SER A 139 -17.28 -9.94 -17.53
C SER A 139 -17.75 -8.91 -18.54
N GLY A 140 -17.16 -8.94 -19.74
CA GLY A 140 -17.51 -8.02 -20.81
C GLY A 140 -16.50 -7.99 -21.95
N GLY A 141 -16.25 -9.15 -22.57
CA GLY A 141 -15.41 -9.28 -23.75
C GLY A 141 -15.31 -10.74 -24.17
N ALA A 142 -16.32 -11.23 -24.89
CA ALA A 142 -16.29 -12.56 -25.49
C ALA A 142 -15.21 -12.63 -26.59
N VAL A 143 -14.25 -13.55 -26.42
CA VAL A 143 -13.72 -14.37 -27.51
C VAL A 143 -13.43 -15.74 -26.89
N GLU A 144 -14.27 -16.72 -27.15
CA GLU A 144 -13.97 -18.12 -26.87
C GLU A 144 -12.84 -18.58 -27.79
N PRO A 145 -11.75 -19.19 -27.29
CA PRO A 145 -10.82 -19.88 -28.16
C PRO A 145 -11.44 -21.20 -28.63
N GLU A 146 -11.48 -21.32 -29.94
CA GLU A 146 -11.94 -22.41 -30.78
C GLU A 146 -11.60 -23.84 -30.32
N ASN A 147 -12.52 -24.72 -30.66
CA ASN A 147 -12.34 -26.16 -30.86
C ASN A 147 -11.06 -26.48 -31.67
N VAL A 148 -9.95 -26.80 -30.99
CA VAL A 148 -8.85 -27.59 -31.59
C VAL A 148 -8.28 -28.51 -30.52
N LYS A 149 -8.86 -29.70 -30.35
CA LYS A 149 -8.24 -30.97 -29.89
C LYS A 149 -9.32 -31.97 -29.46
N ARG A 150 -10.15 -32.41 -30.41
CA ARG A 150 -10.93 -33.65 -30.29
C ARG A 150 -10.98 -34.46 -31.59
N ASP A 151 -9.92 -34.43 -32.42
CA ASP A 151 -9.85 -35.29 -33.62
C ASP A 151 -8.45 -35.87 -33.89
N ILE A 152 -7.62 -36.14 -32.87
CA ILE A 152 -6.28 -36.76 -33.06
C ILE A 152 -6.18 -38.16 -32.40
N PHE A 153 -7.28 -38.70 -31.85
CA PHE A 153 -7.30 -40.09 -31.36
C PHE A 153 -8.59 -40.81 -31.76
N LYS A 154 -8.81 -40.94 -33.07
CA LYS A 154 -9.64 -42.01 -33.64
C LYS A 154 -9.08 -42.46 -34.98
N GLU A 155 -7.98 -43.18 -34.93
CA GLU A 155 -7.63 -44.20 -35.92
C GLU A 155 -6.61 -45.13 -35.28
N GLU A 156 -7.10 -46.22 -34.69
CA GLU A 156 -6.47 -47.53 -34.62
C GLU A 156 -7.37 -48.46 -33.79
N LYS A 157 -8.34 -49.06 -34.48
CA LYS A 157 -8.72 -50.45 -34.24
C LYS A 157 -9.05 -51.08 -35.58
N GLY A 158 -8.03 -51.66 -36.19
CA GLY A 158 -8.25 -52.88 -36.96
C GLY A 158 -8.77 -53.96 -36.02
N ASP A 159 -9.73 -54.77 -36.48
CA ASP A 159 -9.42 -56.12 -36.93
C ASP A 159 -10.69 -56.81 -37.47
N LYS A 160 -10.48 -57.67 -38.49
CA LYS A 160 -11.41 -58.56 -39.21
C LYS A 160 -12.12 -58.02 -40.44
#